data_AF-A0A6A5WVJ7-F1
#
_entry.id   AF-A0A6A5WVJ7-F1
#
_cell.length_a   1.000
_cell.length_b   1.000
_cell.length_c   1.000
_cell.angle_alpha   90.00
_cell.angle_beta   90.00
_cell.angle_gamma   90.00
#
_symmetry.space_group_name_H-M   'P 1'
#
loop_
_entity.id
_entity.type
_entity.pdbx_description
1 polymer ?
#
loop_
_entity_poly.entity_id
_entity_poly.type
_entity_poly.pdbx_seq_one_letter_code
_entity_poly.pdbx_strand_id
1 'polypeptide(L)'
;LIGIPFRNLDGYASLKRAADLEFGVQTVCALGTKIKFIDQGENSRLPPGFQRQHLSNLAMKFNFKSGGKNHALENATLNRLLGPLRNSTMVLGADVAHPPAASIVGYPSIACVVASDDNTFLNYPGSMRLQAGGQEEIEDMEDMVKERLEAWYHKNRKSLPTNLLFYRDGISESMFNKCRDHEIAAIRRAYANVANRFMSLNSGQFKLTFVVVSKRHHTRFYPKRPEDSYRTGNKYNGNLKPGLLVRQVVTSPSPDNFFLQSHSAIQGTAKSAHYHVLQNSMGLTLSRIIDITHQFCYVYPRATKGVSYVAPAYLADRLCERGRVYMRGWHPPDSFKDVPKPKNKIPLTKDAVKNWKQERAAELAKQTRNDDNPADWDWGHSGKANHGIIRRNPWHPNLDHTMFWM
;
A
#
# COMPACT_ATOMS: atom_id res chain seq x y z
N LEU A 1 6.84 22.82 3.80
CA LEU A 1 7.63 22.00 4.77
C LEU A 1 7.13 22.33 6.16
N ILE A 2 6.98 21.35 7.05
CA ILE A 2 6.58 21.61 8.44
C ILE A 2 7.64 21.04 9.38
N GLY A 3 8.30 21.93 10.13
CA GLY A 3 9.27 21.57 11.16
C GLY A 3 8.57 21.22 12.47
N ILE A 4 8.77 20.00 12.96
CA ILE A 4 8.20 19.53 14.24
C ILE A 4 9.31 19.55 15.28
N PRO A 5 9.22 20.33 16.36
CA PRO A 5 10.36 20.61 17.25
C PRO A 5 10.93 19.35 17.92
N PHE A 6 10.07 18.42 18.32
CA PHE A 6 10.42 17.14 18.94
C PHE A 6 9.47 16.03 18.46
N ARG A 7 9.78 14.77 18.77
CA ARG A 7 8.93 13.65 18.38
C ARG A 7 7.59 13.70 19.14
N ASN A 8 6.57 14.23 18.49
CA ASN A 8 5.20 14.24 18.98
C ASN A 8 4.30 13.56 17.94
N LEU A 9 3.85 12.34 18.25
CA LEU A 9 3.05 11.55 17.32
C LEU A 9 1.58 12.02 17.25
N ASP A 10 1.04 12.57 18.35
CA ASP A 10 -0.34 13.07 18.39
C ASP A 10 -0.46 14.40 17.67
N GLY A 11 0.50 15.31 17.88
CA GLY A 11 0.60 16.55 17.11
C GLY A 11 0.82 16.29 15.61
N TYR A 12 1.66 15.30 15.26
CA TYR A 12 1.80 14.85 13.88
C TYR A 12 0.49 14.32 13.31
N ALA A 13 -0.27 13.54 14.08
CA ALA A 13 -1.55 13.00 13.64
C ALA A 13 -2.60 14.09 13.44
N SER A 14 -2.74 15.03 14.37
CA SER A 14 -3.65 16.17 14.23
C SER A 14 -3.31 17.02 13.00
N LEU A 15 -2.03 17.30 12.78
CA LEU A 15 -1.57 18.00 11.58
C LEU A 15 -1.95 17.26 10.30
N LYS A 16 -1.74 15.93 10.24
CA LYS A 16 -2.08 15.13 9.06
C LYS A 16 -3.58 15.02 8.84
N ARG A 17 -4.39 14.96 9.89
CA ARG A 17 -5.85 15.01 9.77
C ARG A 17 -6.31 16.32 9.16
N ALA A 18 -5.88 17.45 9.71
CA ALA A 18 -6.23 18.76 9.15
C ALA A 18 -5.74 18.90 7.69
N ALA A 19 -4.46 18.63 7.44
CA ALA A 19 -3.90 18.81 6.10
C ALA A 19 -4.50 17.87 5.05
N ASP A 20 -4.66 16.59 5.37
CA ASP A 20 -5.08 15.59 4.38
C ASP A 20 -6.61 15.46 4.28
N LEU A 21 -7.35 15.55 5.40
CA LEU A 21 -8.80 15.31 5.43
C LEU A 21 -9.60 16.60 5.17
N GLU A 22 -9.19 17.71 5.77
CA GLU A 22 -9.94 18.97 5.74
C GLU A 22 -9.47 19.89 4.61
N PHE A 23 -8.18 20.22 4.56
CA PHE A 23 -7.69 21.24 3.62
C PHE A 23 -7.21 20.68 2.26
N GLY A 24 -6.94 19.38 2.17
CA GLY A 24 -6.38 18.76 0.96
C GLY A 24 -5.01 19.32 0.54
N VAL A 25 -4.18 19.68 1.53
CA VAL A 25 -2.86 20.28 1.31
C VAL A 25 -1.76 19.27 1.57
N GLN A 26 -0.87 19.13 0.60
CA GLN A 26 0.27 18.25 0.73
C GLN A 26 1.27 18.77 1.76
N THR A 27 1.61 17.92 2.73
CA THR A 27 2.59 18.26 3.76
C THR A 27 3.76 17.27 3.80
N VAL A 28 4.96 17.81 3.91
CA VAL A 28 6.19 17.07 4.27
C VAL A 28 6.62 17.58 5.65
N CYS A 29 6.76 16.65 6.59
CA CYS A 29 7.15 16.96 7.97
C CYS A 29 8.60 16.52 8.19
N ALA A 30 9.37 17.33 8.92
CA ALA A 30 10.72 17.00 9.35
C ALA A 30 10.90 17.36 10.83
N LEU A 31 11.67 16.57 11.57
CA LEU A 31 11.99 16.92 12.95
C LEU A 31 12.97 18.10 12.95
N GLY A 32 12.71 19.10 13.79
CA GLY A 32 13.54 20.28 13.96
C GLY A 32 15.00 19.90 14.23
N THR A 33 15.21 18.91 15.08
CA THR A 33 16.54 18.33 15.37
C THR A 33 17.24 17.68 14.18
N LYS A 34 16.60 17.53 13.03
CA LYS A 34 17.20 17.02 11.78
C LYS A 34 17.36 18.09 10.69
N ILE A 35 16.82 19.29 10.91
CA ILE A 35 16.83 20.40 9.93
C ILE A 35 17.44 21.71 10.47
N LYS A 36 17.59 21.87 11.80
CA LYS A 36 18.06 23.12 12.46
C LYS A 36 19.52 23.48 12.19
N PHE A 37 20.35 22.59 11.66
CA PHE A 37 21.80 22.79 11.58
C PHE A 37 22.29 23.46 10.29
N ILE A 38 21.47 24.33 9.68
CA ILE A 38 21.90 25.12 8.51
C ILE A 38 22.75 26.34 8.94
N ASP A 39 22.62 26.76 10.20
CA ASP A 39 23.16 28.05 10.68
C ASP A 39 24.34 27.92 11.67
N GLN A 40 24.83 26.70 11.93
CA GLN A 40 25.96 26.46 12.82
C GLN A 40 27.10 25.83 12.02
N GLY A 41 27.95 26.67 11.42
CA GLY A 41 29.16 26.25 10.73
C GLY A 41 30.01 25.28 11.57
N GLU A 42 30.70 24.36 10.88
CA GLU A 42 31.72 23.36 11.30
C GLU A 42 31.57 22.54 12.61
N ASN A 43 30.74 22.93 13.57
CA ASN A 43 30.58 22.30 14.89
C ASN A 43 29.39 21.31 14.97
N SER A 44 28.99 20.71 13.85
CA SER A 44 27.94 19.69 13.85
C SER A 44 28.50 18.36 14.37
N ARG A 45 27.94 17.80 15.46
CA ARG A 45 28.28 16.45 15.99
C ARG A 45 27.88 15.29 15.07
N LEU A 46 27.40 15.55 13.85
CA LEU A 46 26.93 14.54 12.92
C LEU A 46 28.01 14.19 11.90
N PRO A 47 28.07 12.92 11.42
CA PRO A 47 29.03 12.52 10.43
C PRO A 47 28.98 13.41 9.17
N PRO A 48 30.13 13.77 8.58
CA PRO A 48 30.18 14.51 7.32
C PRO A 48 29.27 13.86 6.25
N GLY A 49 28.35 14.64 5.68
CA GLY A 49 27.43 14.17 4.64
C GLY A 49 26.08 13.59 5.11
N PHE A 50 25.88 13.33 6.41
CA PHE A 50 24.58 12.90 6.93
C PHE A 50 23.45 13.89 6.62
N GLN A 51 23.75 15.19 6.73
CA GLN A 51 22.81 16.26 6.43
C GLN A 51 22.42 16.28 4.94
N ARG A 52 23.39 16.18 4.03
CA ARG A 52 23.13 16.12 2.58
C ARG A 52 22.26 14.92 2.21
N GLN A 53 22.54 13.74 2.77
CA GLN A 53 21.72 12.55 2.54
C GLN A 53 20.30 12.72 3.10
N HIS A 54 20.15 13.31 4.29
CA HIS A 54 18.84 13.55 4.89
C HIS A 54 17.99 14.53 4.06
N LEU A 55 18.59 15.64 3.63
CA LEU A 55 17.94 16.64 2.79
C LEU A 55 17.58 16.08 1.41
N SER A 56 18.47 15.28 0.80
CA SER A 56 18.17 14.57 -0.45
C SER A 56 16.95 13.64 -0.31
N ASN A 57 16.87 12.88 0.80
CA ASN A 57 15.72 12.03 1.08
C ASN A 57 14.42 12.82 1.33
N LEU A 58 14.50 14.04 1.89
CA LEU A 58 13.36 14.94 2.01
C LEU A 58 12.95 15.52 0.66
N ALA A 59 13.92 15.93 -0.17
CA ALA A 59 13.67 16.45 -1.52
C ALA A 59 12.96 15.42 -2.40
N MET A 60 13.34 14.14 -2.32
CA MET A 60 12.63 13.05 -2.99
C MET A 60 11.14 13.00 -2.61
N LYS A 61 10.81 13.24 -1.33
CA LYS A 61 9.41 13.29 -0.89
C LYS A 61 8.67 14.52 -1.42
N PHE A 62 9.32 15.68 -1.46
CA PHE A 62 8.73 16.88 -2.04
C PHE A 62 8.42 16.67 -3.52
N ASN A 63 9.44 16.33 -4.30
CA ASN A 63 9.30 16.14 -5.74
C ASN A 63 8.16 15.17 -6.06
N PHE A 64 8.14 14.02 -5.38
CA PHE A 64 7.13 13.01 -5.63
C PHE A 64 5.71 13.43 -5.25
N LYS A 65 5.51 14.12 -4.13
CA LYS A 65 4.19 14.62 -3.74
C LYS A 65 3.68 15.66 -4.73
N SER A 66 4.56 16.53 -5.20
CA SER A 66 4.26 17.54 -6.22
C SER A 66 4.04 16.95 -7.63
N GLY A 67 3.93 15.63 -7.79
CA GLY A 67 3.71 14.95 -9.08
C GLY A 67 4.98 14.70 -9.89
N GLY A 68 6.14 15.05 -9.35
CA GLY A 68 7.44 14.79 -9.96
C GLY A 68 7.86 13.32 -9.87
N LYS A 69 8.88 12.96 -10.65
CA LYS A 69 9.41 11.60 -10.78
C LYS A 69 10.85 11.57 -10.28
N ASN A 70 11.18 10.73 -9.30
CA ASN A 70 12.53 10.65 -8.73
C ASN A 70 13.46 9.75 -9.55
N HIS A 71 12.98 8.55 -9.88
CA HIS A 71 13.68 7.55 -10.67
C HIS A 71 12.65 6.62 -11.30
N ALA A 72 13.03 5.96 -12.39
CA ALA A 72 12.17 5.04 -13.14
C ALA A 72 12.99 3.88 -13.70
N LEU A 73 12.31 2.78 -14.03
CA LEU A 73 12.93 1.75 -14.87
C LEU A 73 13.14 2.29 -16.27
N GLU A 74 14.25 1.89 -16.88
CA GLU A 74 14.52 2.19 -18.28
C GLU A 74 13.42 1.62 -19.18
N ASN A 75 13.10 2.33 -20.26
CA ASN A 75 12.12 1.86 -21.24
C ASN A 75 12.50 0.50 -21.84
N ALA A 76 13.79 0.26 -22.09
CA ALA A 76 14.28 -1.04 -22.55
C ALA A 76 13.98 -2.16 -21.54
N THR A 77 14.16 -1.89 -20.25
CA THR A 77 13.81 -2.84 -19.18
C THR A 77 12.31 -3.10 -19.14
N LEU A 78 11.47 -2.05 -19.15
CA LEU A 78 10.00 -2.23 -19.16
C LEU A 78 9.51 -2.98 -20.41
N ASN A 79 10.06 -2.67 -21.58
CA ASN A 79 9.72 -3.35 -22.83
C ASN A 79 10.19 -4.81 -22.81
N ARG A 80 11.36 -5.11 -22.24
CA ARG A 80 11.81 -6.49 -22.04
C ARG A 80 10.85 -7.25 -21.13
N LEU A 81 10.39 -6.64 -20.04
CA LEU A 81 9.54 -7.27 -19.01
C LEU A 81 8.09 -7.46 -19.47
N LEU A 82 7.44 -6.40 -19.95
CA LEU A 82 6.01 -6.41 -20.26
C LEU A 82 5.73 -6.49 -21.76
N GLY A 83 6.69 -6.12 -22.60
CA GLY A 83 6.55 -6.17 -24.06
C GLY A 83 5.27 -5.48 -24.54
N PRO A 84 4.46 -6.13 -25.38
CA PRO A 84 3.18 -5.60 -25.85
C PRO A 84 2.17 -5.32 -24.72
N LEU A 85 2.30 -5.98 -23.56
CA LEU A 85 1.37 -5.81 -22.44
C LEU A 85 1.57 -4.47 -21.71
N ARG A 86 2.72 -3.79 -21.91
CA ARG A 86 3.11 -2.62 -21.11
C ARG A 86 2.03 -1.53 -21.07
N ASN A 87 1.47 -1.18 -22.22
CA ASN A 87 0.52 -0.07 -22.34
C ASN A 87 -0.89 -0.43 -21.88
N SER A 88 -1.16 -1.71 -21.63
CA SER A 88 -2.47 -2.21 -21.22
C SER A 88 -2.45 -2.92 -19.87
N THR A 89 -1.33 -2.85 -19.14
CA THR A 89 -1.18 -3.43 -17.82
C THR A 89 -1.30 -2.37 -16.75
N MET A 90 -2.26 -2.55 -15.84
CA MET A 90 -2.31 -1.86 -14.57
C MET A 90 -1.69 -2.75 -13.49
N VAL A 91 -0.82 -2.19 -12.66
CA VAL A 91 -0.20 -2.89 -11.53
C VAL A 91 -0.83 -2.39 -10.24
N LEU A 92 -1.29 -3.30 -9.40
CA LEU A 92 -1.99 -3.00 -8.15
C LEU A 92 -1.24 -3.57 -6.96
N GLY A 93 -1.38 -2.91 -5.82
CA GLY A 93 -0.92 -3.36 -4.52
C GLY A 93 -2.02 -3.24 -3.48
N ALA A 94 -2.11 -4.19 -2.56
CA ALA A 94 -3.08 -4.14 -1.48
C ALA A 94 -2.54 -4.69 -0.17
N ASP A 95 -2.92 -4.07 0.94
CA ASP A 95 -2.53 -4.44 2.30
C ASP A 95 -3.70 -4.25 3.28
N VAL A 96 -3.65 -4.98 4.40
CA VAL A 96 -4.53 -4.76 5.54
C VAL A 96 -3.70 -4.57 6.80
N ALA A 97 -3.89 -3.42 7.44
CA ALA A 97 -3.28 -3.11 8.72
C ALA A 97 -4.23 -3.43 9.87
N HIS A 98 -3.84 -4.39 10.71
CA HIS A 98 -4.55 -4.70 11.94
C HIS A 98 -4.20 -3.77 13.10
N PRO A 99 -5.14 -3.60 14.06
CA PRO A 99 -4.87 -2.91 15.32
C PRO A 99 -3.65 -3.50 16.04
N PRO A 100 -2.84 -2.68 16.75
CA PRO A 100 -1.89 -3.18 17.73
C PRO A 100 -2.54 -4.12 18.76
N ALA A 101 -1.79 -5.09 19.29
CA ALA A 101 -2.34 -6.09 20.23
C ALA A 101 -2.98 -5.48 21.50
N ALA A 102 -2.48 -4.33 21.96
CA ALA A 102 -3.02 -3.60 23.11
C ALA A 102 -4.19 -2.65 22.76
N SER A 103 -4.72 -2.73 21.54
CA SER A 103 -5.86 -1.90 21.14
C SER A 103 -7.14 -2.41 21.78
N ILE A 104 -8.05 -1.47 22.02
CA ILE A 104 -9.41 -1.76 22.44
C ILE A 104 -10.14 -2.67 21.44
N VAL A 105 -11.06 -3.47 21.96
CA VAL A 105 -11.93 -4.31 21.13
C VAL A 105 -12.82 -3.40 20.27
N GLY A 106 -12.95 -3.73 18.99
CA GLY A 106 -13.68 -2.91 18.02
C GLY A 106 -12.81 -1.88 17.29
N TYR A 107 -11.51 -1.75 17.63
CA TYR A 107 -10.58 -0.98 16.79
C TYR A 107 -10.53 -1.61 15.38
N PRO A 108 -10.75 -0.83 14.32
CA PRO A 108 -10.90 -1.37 12.97
C PRO A 108 -9.56 -1.79 12.36
N SER A 109 -9.62 -2.72 11.42
CA SER A 109 -8.52 -2.90 10.47
C SER A 109 -8.64 -1.86 9.37
N ILE A 110 -7.51 -1.50 8.74
CA ILE A 110 -7.48 -0.57 7.62
C ILE A 110 -7.06 -1.33 6.37
N ALA A 111 -7.96 -1.43 5.40
CA ALA A 111 -7.68 -2.00 4.09
C ALA A 111 -7.30 -0.89 3.10
N CYS A 112 -6.27 -1.13 2.29
CA CYS A 112 -5.82 -0.20 1.27
C CYS A 112 -5.55 -0.93 -0.05
N VAL A 113 -5.94 -0.29 -1.16
CA VAL A 113 -5.63 -0.71 -2.53
C VAL A 113 -5.02 0.48 -3.25
N VAL A 114 -3.87 0.28 -3.89
CA VAL A 114 -3.22 1.28 -4.73
C VAL A 114 -3.06 0.70 -6.13
N ALA A 115 -3.07 1.53 -7.16
CA ALA A 115 -2.88 1.07 -8.53
C ALA A 115 -2.13 2.09 -9.37
N SER A 116 -1.21 1.61 -10.21
CA SER A 116 -0.56 2.43 -11.22
C SER A 116 -1.62 3.07 -12.09
N ASP A 117 -1.51 4.36 -12.36
CA ASP A 117 -2.47 5.07 -13.22
C ASP A 117 -1.97 5.30 -14.66
N ASP A 118 -0.74 4.87 -14.98
CA ASP A 118 -0.16 4.91 -16.32
C ASP A 118 0.91 3.80 -16.54
N ASN A 119 1.43 3.73 -17.77
CA ASN A 119 2.44 2.75 -18.22
C ASN A 119 3.88 3.07 -17.80
N THR A 120 4.08 4.12 -16.99
CA THR A 120 5.37 4.45 -16.38
C THR A 120 5.53 3.76 -15.02
N PHE A 121 4.41 3.36 -14.40
CA PHE A 121 4.37 2.66 -13.11
C PHE A 121 5.04 3.46 -11.98
N LEU A 122 4.87 4.79 -11.97
CA LEU A 122 5.47 5.68 -10.98
C LEU A 122 4.45 6.31 -10.02
N ASN A 123 3.23 6.57 -10.48
CA ASN A 123 2.16 7.11 -9.65
C ASN A 123 1.12 6.01 -9.37
N TYR A 124 0.75 5.87 -8.09
CA TYR A 124 -0.17 4.86 -7.59
C TYR A 124 -1.21 5.50 -6.67
N PRO A 125 -2.22 6.20 -7.19
CA PRO A 125 -3.37 6.65 -6.41
C PRO A 125 -3.94 5.52 -5.54
N GLY A 126 -4.40 5.85 -4.33
CA GLY A 126 -4.91 4.87 -3.36
C GLY A 126 -6.41 4.95 -3.06
N SER A 127 -6.96 3.84 -2.57
CA SER A 127 -8.26 3.72 -1.91
C SER A 127 -8.04 3.22 -0.49
N MET A 128 -8.81 3.71 0.48
CA MET A 128 -8.72 3.27 1.89
C MET A 128 -10.10 3.01 2.48
N ARG A 129 -10.22 1.94 3.27
CA ARG A 129 -11.43 1.56 4.00
C ARG A 129 -11.11 1.11 5.41
N LEU A 130 -12.03 1.42 6.33
CA LEU A 130 -12.09 0.74 7.62
C LEU A 130 -12.94 -0.52 7.46
N GLN A 131 -12.51 -1.59 8.11
CA GLN A 131 -13.24 -2.86 8.17
C GLN A 131 -13.10 -3.48 9.57
N ALA A 132 -13.79 -4.59 9.81
CA ALA A 132 -13.75 -5.25 11.11
C ALA A 132 -12.31 -5.53 11.61
N GLY A 133 -12.07 -5.27 12.90
CA GLY A 133 -10.79 -5.53 13.54
C GLY A 133 -10.39 -7.00 13.50
N GLY A 134 -9.26 -7.31 12.87
CA GLY A 134 -8.72 -8.66 12.65
C GLY A 134 -9.23 -9.38 11.39
N GLN A 135 -10.04 -8.72 10.56
CA GLN A 135 -10.46 -9.25 9.27
C GLN A 135 -9.33 -9.10 8.25
N GLU A 136 -8.77 -10.22 7.78
CA GLU A 136 -7.66 -10.26 6.80
C GLU A 136 -8.13 -9.99 5.36
N GLU A 137 -9.31 -10.48 4.99
CA GLU A 137 -9.86 -10.29 3.64
C GLU A 137 -10.32 -8.84 3.49
N ILE A 138 -10.06 -8.24 2.34
CA ILE A 138 -10.52 -6.88 2.05
C ILE A 138 -11.99 -6.93 1.67
N GLU A 139 -12.86 -6.47 2.58
CA GLU A 139 -14.32 -6.56 2.43
C GLU A 139 -14.81 -5.76 1.22
N ASP A 140 -14.22 -4.58 1.00
CA ASP A 140 -14.63 -3.61 -0.02
C ASP A 140 -13.74 -3.63 -1.27
N MET A 141 -13.12 -4.78 -1.56
CA MET A 141 -12.16 -4.94 -2.67
C MET A 141 -12.77 -4.48 -4.00
N GLU A 142 -14.05 -4.79 -4.22
CA GLU A 142 -14.76 -4.44 -5.45
C GLU A 142 -14.80 -2.92 -5.68
N ASP A 143 -15.32 -2.16 -4.71
CA ASP A 143 -15.41 -0.70 -4.80
C ASP A 143 -14.04 -0.03 -4.92
N MET A 144 -13.07 -0.48 -4.13
CA MET A 144 -11.71 0.08 -4.16
C MET A 144 -11.05 -0.14 -5.54
N VAL A 145 -11.23 -1.32 -6.14
CA VAL A 145 -10.70 -1.62 -7.48
C VAL A 145 -11.48 -0.87 -8.56
N LYS A 146 -12.81 -0.70 -8.42
CA LYS A 146 -13.60 0.16 -9.32
C LYS A 146 -12.97 1.54 -9.38
N GLU A 147 -12.78 2.21 -8.23
CA GLU A 147 -12.15 3.55 -8.19
C GLU A 147 -10.80 3.60 -8.92
N ARG A 148 -9.97 2.56 -8.81
CA ARG A 148 -8.67 2.49 -9.50
C ARG A 148 -8.83 2.36 -11.02
N LEU A 149 -9.77 1.52 -11.46
CA LEU A 149 -10.10 1.35 -12.88
C LEU A 149 -10.67 2.62 -13.50
N GLU A 150 -11.55 3.32 -12.79
CA GLU A 150 -12.09 4.61 -13.25
C GLU A 150 -10.96 5.64 -13.37
N ALA A 151 -10.09 5.76 -12.36
CA ALA A 151 -8.93 6.67 -12.40
C ALA A 151 -8.04 6.40 -13.63
N TRP A 152 -7.77 5.13 -13.94
CA TRP A 152 -7.05 4.76 -15.16
C TRP A 152 -7.81 5.14 -16.42
N TYR A 153 -9.10 4.81 -16.51
CA TYR A 153 -9.93 5.12 -17.67
C TYR A 153 -9.91 6.62 -18.01
N HIS A 154 -10.05 7.47 -16.99
CA HIS A 154 -10.02 8.92 -17.16
C HIS A 154 -8.65 9.43 -17.61
N LYS A 155 -7.55 8.82 -17.16
CA LYS A 155 -6.18 9.22 -17.51
C LYS A 155 -5.67 8.64 -18.84
N ASN A 156 -6.16 7.46 -19.24
CA ASN A 156 -5.63 6.68 -20.36
C ASN A 156 -6.60 6.66 -21.55
N ARG A 157 -6.92 7.86 -22.07
CA ARG A 157 -7.70 8.04 -23.31
C ARG A 157 -9.02 7.25 -23.33
N LYS A 158 -9.71 7.16 -22.17
CA LYS A 158 -10.99 6.45 -22.07
C LYS A 158 -10.88 4.97 -22.47
N SER A 159 -9.77 4.33 -22.07
CA SER A 159 -9.56 2.89 -22.25
C SER A 159 -9.27 2.23 -20.90
N LEU A 160 -9.83 1.05 -20.68
CA LEU A 160 -9.53 0.23 -19.49
C LEU A 160 -8.29 -0.63 -19.74
N PRO A 161 -7.54 -0.98 -18.68
CA PRO A 161 -6.42 -1.90 -18.81
C PRO A 161 -6.94 -3.30 -19.16
N THR A 162 -6.31 -3.99 -20.11
CA THR A 162 -6.66 -5.38 -20.44
C THR A 162 -5.93 -6.41 -19.59
N ASN A 163 -4.94 -5.96 -18.81
CA ASN A 163 -4.20 -6.80 -17.87
C ASN A 163 -4.12 -6.14 -16.50
N LEU A 164 -4.38 -6.92 -15.45
CA LEU A 164 -4.18 -6.53 -14.06
C LEU A 164 -3.11 -7.43 -13.43
N LEU A 165 -2.03 -6.83 -12.93
CA LEU A 165 -1.00 -7.50 -12.13
C LEU A 165 -1.16 -7.04 -10.67
N PHE A 166 -1.67 -7.93 -9.83
CA PHE A 166 -2.10 -7.59 -8.48
C PHE A 166 -1.16 -8.22 -7.43
N TYR A 167 -0.65 -7.40 -6.49
CA TYR A 167 0.15 -7.85 -5.36
C TYR A 167 -0.58 -7.66 -4.02
N ARG A 168 -0.84 -8.75 -3.30
CA ARG A 168 -1.56 -8.75 -2.00
C ARG A 168 -0.61 -9.07 -0.83
N ASP A 169 -0.38 -8.14 0.09
CA ASP A 169 0.45 -8.33 1.31
C ASP A 169 -0.37 -8.70 2.54
N GLY A 170 0.16 -9.55 3.41
CA GLY A 170 -0.42 -9.75 4.74
C GLY A 170 -1.42 -10.90 4.85
N ILE A 171 -1.63 -11.72 3.82
CA ILE A 171 -2.43 -12.95 3.94
C ILE A 171 -1.55 -14.18 4.15
N SER A 172 -1.98 -15.07 5.04
CA SER A 172 -1.36 -16.39 5.25
C SER A 172 -1.82 -17.42 4.21
N GLU A 173 -1.06 -18.50 4.06
CA GLU A 173 -1.39 -19.61 3.15
C GLU A 173 -2.78 -20.21 3.41
N SER A 174 -3.18 -20.28 4.69
CA SER A 174 -4.51 -20.78 5.09
C SER A 174 -5.68 -19.95 4.55
N MET A 175 -5.44 -18.72 4.10
CA MET A 175 -6.45 -17.81 3.55
C MET A 175 -6.48 -17.80 2.02
N PHE A 176 -5.64 -18.58 1.34
CA PHE A 176 -5.55 -18.56 -0.12
C PHE A 176 -6.87 -18.92 -0.82
N ASN A 177 -7.61 -19.91 -0.31
CA ASN A 177 -8.90 -20.27 -0.90
C ASN A 177 -9.92 -19.15 -0.74
N LYS A 178 -10.01 -18.54 0.44
CA LYS A 178 -10.89 -17.38 0.66
C LYS A 178 -10.52 -16.19 -0.23
N CYS A 179 -9.23 -15.94 -0.44
CA CYS A 179 -8.77 -14.90 -1.35
C CYS A 179 -9.21 -15.18 -2.80
N ARG A 180 -9.18 -16.44 -3.26
CA ARG A 180 -9.70 -16.84 -4.57
C ARG A 180 -11.21 -16.63 -4.67
N ASP A 181 -11.96 -17.06 -3.66
CA ASP A 181 -13.41 -17.06 -3.68
C ASP A 181 -14.02 -15.66 -3.52
N HIS A 182 -13.35 -14.78 -2.74
CA HIS A 182 -13.88 -13.47 -2.39
C HIS A 182 -13.13 -12.32 -3.06
N GLU A 183 -11.82 -12.19 -2.88
CA GLU A 183 -11.05 -11.02 -3.37
C GLU A 183 -10.87 -11.06 -4.90
N ILE A 184 -10.45 -12.21 -5.45
CA ILE A 184 -10.30 -12.37 -6.91
C ILE A 184 -11.65 -12.24 -7.62
N ALA A 185 -12.71 -12.82 -7.05
CA ALA A 185 -14.07 -12.66 -7.56
C ALA A 185 -14.53 -11.20 -7.52
N ALA A 186 -14.23 -10.46 -6.44
CA ALA A 186 -14.53 -9.04 -6.31
C ALA A 186 -13.80 -8.18 -7.37
N ILE A 187 -12.53 -8.47 -7.66
CA ILE A 187 -11.78 -7.79 -8.74
C ILE A 187 -12.46 -8.02 -10.09
N ARG A 188 -12.95 -9.24 -10.36
CA ARG A 188 -13.66 -9.55 -11.61
C ARG A 188 -14.98 -8.80 -11.73
N ARG A 189 -15.77 -8.74 -10.64
CA ARG A 189 -17.01 -7.95 -10.60
C ARG A 189 -16.73 -6.46 -10.78
N ALA A 190 -15.70 -5.92 -10.12
CA ALA A 190 -15.28 -4.53 -10.27
C ALA A 190 -15.00 -4.17 -11.72
N TYR A 191 -14.21 -5.00 -12.41
CA TYR A 191 -13.92 -4.78 -13.83
C TYR A 191 -15.17 -4.85 -14.70
N ALA A 192 -16.01 -5.87 -14.51
CA ALA A 192 -17.25 -6.03 -15.26
C ALA A 192 -18.17 -4.80 -15.08
N ASN A 193 -18.30 -4.31 -13.85
CA ASN A 193 -19.11 -3.13 -13.54
C ASN A 193 -18.59 -1.87 -14.23
N VAL A 194 -17.28 -1.61 -14.19
CA VAL A 194 -16.68 -0.42 -14.83
C VAL A 194 -16.73 -0.55 -16.36
N ALA A 195 -16.49 -1.74 -16.90
CA ALA A 195 -16.60 -2.01 -18.33
C ALA A 195 -18.04 -1.77 -18.83
N ASN A 196 -19.05 -2.33 -18.16
CA ASN A 196 -20.46 -2.10 -18.52
C ASN A 196 -20.87 -0.62 -18.42
N ARG A 197 -20.25 0.15 -17.51
CA ARG A 197 -20.53 1.58 -17.34
C ARG A 197 -19.91 2.44 -18.44
N PHE A 198 -18.70 2.12 -18.88
CA PHE A 198 -17.90 3.01 -19.72
C PHE A 198 -17.62 2.51 -21.14
N MET A 199 -17.85 1.22 -21.41
CA MET A 199 -17.61 0.60 -22.71
C MET A 199 -18.92 0.04 -23.28
N SER A 200 -19.03 -0.07 -24.61
CA SER A 200 -20.17 -0.70 -25.26
C SER A 200 -20.20 -2.22 -25.03
N LEU A 201 -21.41 -2.80 -25.04
CA LEU A 201 -21.67 -4.24 -24.91
C LEU A 201 -20.72 -5.05 -25.81
N ASN A 202 -20.04 -6.06 -25.24
CA ASN A 202 -18.88 -6.84 -25.75
C ASN A 202 -17.49 -6.36 -25.33
N SER A 203 -17.39 -5.56 -24.26
CA SER A 203 -16.10 -5.13 -23.72
C SER A 203 -15.30 -6.32 -23.20
N GLY A 204 -14.14 -6.58 -23.82
CA GLY A 204 -13.37 -7.81 -23.66
C GLY A 204 -12.98 -8.15 -22.21
N GLN A 205 -12.75 -9.44 -22.00
CA GLN A 205 -12.26 -10.00 -20.74
C GLN A 205 -10.86 -9.45 -20.40
N PHE A 206 -10.65 -9.00 -19.16
CA PHE A 206 -9.32 -8.69 -18.66
C PHE A 206 -8.60 -9.95 -18.18
N LYS A 207 -7.27 -9.92 -18.23
CA LYS A 207 -6.41 -10.96 -17.69
C LYS A 207 -5.87 -10.54 -16.32
N LEU A 208 -6.06 -11.37 -15.30
CA LEU A 208 -5.55 -11.11 -13.95
C LEU A 208 -4.45 -12.10 -13.58
N THR A 209 -3.31 -11.55 -13.17
CA THR A 209 -2.28 -12.27 -12.41
C THR A 209 -2.31 -11.77 -10.97
N PHE A 210 -2.59 -12.67 -10.02
CA PHE A 210 -2.72 -12.35 -8.61
C PHE A 210 -1.60 -13.02 -7.82
N VAL A 211 -0.75 -12.21 -7.20
CA VAL A 211 0.43 -12.64 -6.46
C VAL A 211 0.31 -12.21 -5.01
N VAL A 212 0.33 -13.16 -4.10
CA VAL A 212 0.45 -12.90 -2.67
C VAL A 212 1.91 -12.68 -2.31
N VAL A 213 2.19 -11.71 -1.45
CA VAL A 213 3.50 -11.50 -0.85
C VAL A 213 3.42 -11.66 0.66
N SER A 214 4.30 -12.47 1.23
CA SER A 214 4.47 -12.60 2.67
C SER A 214 5.86 -12.12 3.07
N LYS A 215 5.92 -11.00 3.79
CA LYS A 215 7.16 -10.43 4.36
C LYS A 215 7.45 -10.90 5.79
N ARG A 216 6.50 -11.61 6.41
CA ARG A 216 6.58 -12.08 7.81
C ARG A 216 6.43 -13.60 7.85
N HIS A 217 7.58 -14.29 7.81
CA HIS A 217 7.68 -15.73 7.94
C HIS A 217 8.96 -16.11 8.72
N HIS A 218 9.12 -17.40 9.01
CA HIS A 218 10.22 -17.93 9.82
C HIS A 218 11.45 -18.36 9.00
N THR A 219 11.32 -18.53 7.68
CA THR A 219 12.44 -18.89 6.77
C THR A 219 13.52 -17.82 6.72
N ARG A 220 14.79 -18.22 6.82
CA ARG A 220 15.98 -17.37 6.67
C ARG A 220 16.97 -18.04 5.74
N PHE A 221 17.70 -17.23 4.96
CA PHE A 221 18.73 -17.71 4.04
C PHE A 221 20.08 -17.09 4.42
N TYR A 222 21.14 -17.89 4.34
CA TYR A 222 22.48 -17.51 4.75
C TYR A 222 23.47 -17.76 3.62
N PRO A 223 24.49 -16.89 3.46
CA PRO A 223 25.54 -17.10 2.47
C PRO A 223 26.36 -18.35 2.84
N LYS A 224 26.58 -19.24 1.87
CA LYS A 224 27.50 -20.37 2.05
C LYS A 224 28.96 -19.93 2.00
N ARG A 225 29.25 -18.89 1.20
CA ARG A 225 30.60 -18.36 0.99
C ARG A 225 30.61 -16.85 1.25
N PRO A 226 31.71 -16.28 1.76
CA PRO A 226 31.80 -14.85 2.06
C PRO A 226 31.44 -13.94 0.88
N GLU A 227 31.80 -14.32 -0.35
CA GLU A 227 31.53 -13.56 -1.57
C GLU A 227 30.05 -13.45 -1.93
N ASP A 228 29.20 -14.34 -1.42
CA ASP A 228 27.76 -14.29 -1.60
C ASP A 228 27.11 -13.30 -0.61
N SER A 229 27.87 -12.87 0.42
CA SER A 229 27.44 -11.88 1.40
C SER A 229 27.52 -10.45 0.85
N TYR A 230 26.55 -9.64 1.22
CA TYR A 230 26.55 -8.20 1.03
C TYR A 230 27.66 -7.55 1.88
N ARG A 231 28.35 -6.57 1.30
CA ARG A 231 29.42 -5.79 1.94
C ARG A 231 28.90 -4.44 2.39
N THR A 232 29.22 -4.07 3.63
CA THR A 232 29.00 -2.73 4.16
C THR A 232 30.37 -2.15 4.52
N GLY A 233 30.88 -1.25 3.67
CA GLY A 233 32.28 -0.82 3.75
C GLY A 233 33.24 -1.98 3.50
N ASN A 234 34.23 -2.16 4.39
CA ASN A 234 35.25 -3.21 4.25
C ASN A 234 34.84 -4.58 4.83
N LYS A 235 33.62 -4.72 5.41
CA LYS A 235 33.19 -5.95 6.08
C LYS A 235 31.96 -6.58 5.43
N TYR A 236 31.91 -7.91 5.43
CA TYR A 236 30.69 -8.67 5.15
C TYR A 236 29.74 -8.58 6.35
N ASN A 237 28.46 -8.35 6.10
CA ASN A 237 27.47 -8.22 7.17
C ASN A 237 26.67 -9.51 7.45
N GLY A 238 27.05 -10.62 6.80
CA GLY A 238 26.43 -11.94 6.98
C GLY A 238 25.10 -12.14 6.26
N ASN A 239 24.60 -11.14 5.51
CA ASN A 239 23.40 -11.27 4.70
C ASN A 239 23.75 -11.50 3.24
N LEU A 240 22.90 -12.24 2.51
CA LEU A 240 23.05 -12.43 1.06
C LEU A 240 22.97 -11.09 0.30
N LYS A 241 23.62 -11.01 -0.86
CA LYS A 241 23.45 -9.90 -1.80
C LYS A 241 21.98 -9.79 -2.29
N PRO A 242 21.48 -8.58 -2.62
CA PRO A 242 20.19 -8.44 -3.28
C PRO A 242 20.14 -9.26 -4.58
N GLY A 243 18.97 -9.83 -4.87
CA GLY A 243 18.75 -10.69 -6.03
C GLY A 243 18.77 -12.20 -5.72
N LEU A 244 18.94 -12.61 -4.46
CA LEU A 244 18.74 -14.02 -4.09
C LEU A 244 17.33 -14.46 -4.49
N LEU A 245 17.28 -15.56 -5.23
CA LEU A 245 16.05 -16.22 -5.67
C LEU A 245 16.09 -17.69 -5.23
N VAL A 246 15.05 -18.13 -4.52
CA VAL A 246 14.89 -19.54 -4.12
C VAL A 246 13.54 -20.05 -4.63
N ARG A 247 13.59 -21.08 -5.48
CA ARG A 247 12.42 -21.64 -6.20
C ARG A 247 12.18 -23.13 -5.97
N GLN A 248 13.06 -23.79 -5.24
CA GLN A 248 13.07 -25.23 -5.09
C GLN A 248 13.50 -25.62 -3.67
N VAL A 249 13.27 -26.88 -3.31
CA VAL A 249 13.61 -27.54 -2.03
C VAL A 249 12.80 -27.05 -0.83
N VAL A 250 12.69 -25.74 -0.63
CA VAL A 250 12.01 -25.12 0.53
C VAL A 250 10.77 -24.32 0.12
N THR A 251 10.27 -24.55 -1.08
CA THR A 251 9.07 -23.96 -1.67
C THR A 251 7.96 -24.99 -1.75
N SER A 252 6.71 -24.57 -1.58
CA SER A 252 5.55 -25.45 -1.71
C SER A 252 5.42 -25.98 -3.15
N PRO A 253 4.91 -27.20 -3.38
CA PRO A 253 4.75 -27.75 -4.73
C PRO A 253 3.63 -27.06 -5.53
N SER A 254 2.64 -26.49 -4.84
CA SER A 254 1.55 -25.71 -5.42
C SER A 254 0.98 -24.75 -4.37
N PRO A 255 0.55 -23.53 -4.74
CA PRO A 255 0.71 -22.90 -6.06
C PRO A 255 2.18 -22.56 -6.38
N ASP A 256 2.46 -22.11 -7.61
CA ASP A 256 3.78 -21.55 -7.97
C ASP A 256 4.21 -20.50 -6.94
N ASN A 257 5.42 -20.65 -6.40
CA ASN A 257 5.93 -19.75 -5.38
C ASN A 257 7.46 -19.62 -5.41
N PHE A 258 7.98 -18.55 -4.82
CA PHE A 258 9.41 -18.28 -4.75
C PHE A 258 9.73 -17.33 -3.59
N PHE A 259 10.92 -17.48 -3.00
CA PHE A 259 11.49 -16.45 -2.13
C PHE A 259 12.39 -15.52 -2.95
N LEU A 260 12.31 -14.23 -2.68
CA LEU A 260 13.15 -13.21 -3.30
C LEU A 260 13.69 -12.24 -2.24
N GLN A 261 15.01 -12.08 -2.19
CA GLN A 261 15.64 -11.03 -1.40
C GLN A 261 16.04 -9.86 -2.29
N SER A 262 15.13 -8.93 -2.51
CA SER A 262 15.35 -7.76 -3.39
C SER A 262 16.17 -6.63 -2.76
N HIS A 263 16.52 -6.72 -1.47
CA HIS A 263 17.14 -5.62 -0.72
C HIS A 263 18.44 -6.02 -0.05
N SER A 264 19.26 -5.01 0.24
CA SER A 264 20.42 -5.15 1.12
C SER A 264 19.95 -4.96 2.56
N ALA A 265 19.98 -6.03 3.37
CA ALA A 265 19.72 -5.90 4.80
C ALA A 265 20.88 -5.14 5.46
N ILE A 266 20.61 -3.99 6.07
CA ILE A 266 21.63 -3.16 6.71
C ILE A 266 22.01 -3.70 8.09
N GLN A 267 21.03 -4.25 8.81
CA GLN A 267 21.17 -4.75 10.17
C GLN A 267 20.30 -5.99 10.37
N GLY A 268 20.77 -6.91 11.23
CA GLY A 268 20.09 -8.16 11.53
C GLY A 268 20.13 -9.14 10.35
N THR A 269 19.31 -10.18 10.40
CA THR A 269 19.17 -11.16 9.32
C THR A 269 18.02 -10.76 8.39
N ALA A 270 18.30 -10.75 7.09
CA ALA A 270 17.35 -10.43 6.04
C ALA A 270 16.16 -11.39 6.07
N LYS A 271 14.98 -10.85 5.75
CA LYS A 271 13.79 -11.64 5.43
C LYS A 271 13.52 -11.51 3.94
N SER A 272 13.78 -12.57 3.20
CA SER A 272 13.49 -12.66 1.77
C SER A 272 11.99 -12.87 1.61
N ALA A 273 11.27 -11.96 0.96
CA ALA A 273 9.82 -12.06 0.84
C ALA A 273 9.42 -13.32 0.05
N HIS A 274 8.33 -13.97 0.48
CA HIS A 274 7.79 -15.18 -0.13
C HIS A 274 6.58 -14.84 -0.97
N TYR A 275 6.64 -15.16 -2.26
CA TYR A 275 5.61 -14.84 -3.24
C TYR A 275 4.88 -16.09 -3.68
N HIS A 276 3.55 -16.04 -3.75
CA HIS A 276 2.69 -17.12 -4.23
C HIS A 276 1.79 -16.63 -5.35
N VAL A 277 1.78 -17.31 -6.49
CA VAL A 277 0.95 -16.96 -7.64
C VAL A 277 -0.39 -17.71 -7.54
N LEU A 278 -1.44 -17.03 -7.07
CA LEU A 278 -2.75 -17.66 -6.87
C LEU A 278 -3.56 -17.76 -8.16
N GLN A 279 -3.34 -16.84 -9.10
CA GLN A 279 -3.95 -16.84 -10.43
C GLN A 279 -2.98 -16.21 -11.44
N ASN A 280 -2.94 -16.70 -12.67
CA ASN A 280 -2.09 -16.18 -13.74
C ASN A 280 -2.79 -16.24 -15.11
N SER A 281 -3.90 -15.51 -15.26
CA SER A 281 -4.61 -15.45 -16.54
C SER A 281 -3.90 -14.58 -17.58
N MET A 282 -2.85 -13.83 -17.21
CA MET A 282 -1.99 -13.13 -18.17
C MET A 282 -1.09 -14.10 -18.94
N GLY A 283 -0.89 -15.33 -18.44
CA GLY A 283 -0.01 -16.32 -19.07
C GLY A 283 1.47 -15.97 -18.95
N LEU A 284 1.86 -15.22 -17.91
CA LEU A 284 3.27 -14.88 -17.67
C LEU A 284 4.02 -16.12 -17.19
N THR A 285 5.22 -16.37 -17.70
CA THR A 285 6.05 -17.43 -17.11
C THR A 285 6.45 -17.06 -15.68
N LEU A 286 6.69 -18.06 -14.81
CA LEU A 286 7.12 -17.79 -13.43
C LEU A 286 8.41 -16.94 -13.40
N SER A 287 9.37 -17.24 -14.28
CA SER A 287 10.59 -16.43 -14.43
C SER A 287 10.27 -14.96 -14.77
N ARG A 288 9.24 -14.72 -15.60
CA ARG A 288 8.81 -13.37 -15.93
C ARG A 288 8.19 -12.64 -14.74
N ILE A 289 7.34 -13.33 -13.95
CA ILE A 289 6.75 -12.77 -12.73
C ILE A 289 7.86 -12.39 -11.74
N ILE A 290 8.86 -13.25 -11.57
CA ILE A 290 10.03 -13.00 -10.71
C ILE A 290 10.80 -11.76 -11.18
N ASP A 291 11.12 -11.67 -12.46
CA ASP A 291 11.85 -10.52 -13.02
C ASP A 291 11.08 -9.21 -12.85
N ILE A 292 9.78 -9.21 -13.14
CA ILE A 292 8.91 -8.04 -12.91
C ILE A 292 8.91 -7.68 -11.43
N THR A 293 8.67 -8.65 -10.56
CA THR A 293 8.63 -8.47 -9.09
C THR A 293 9.92 -7.86 -8.58
N HIS A 294 11.07 -8.38 -9.03
CA HIS A 294 12.38 -7.91 -8.61
C HIS A 294 12.64 -6.48 -9.08
N GLN A 295 12.42 -6.18 -10.36
CA GLN A 295 12.62 -4.84 -10.93
C GLN A 295 11.68 -3.81 -10.28
N PHE A 296 10.45 -4.20 -9.95
CA PHE A 296 9.50 -3.33 -9.27
C PHE A 296 9.88 -3.07 -7.80
N CYS A 297 10.83 -3.78 -7.21
CA CYS A 297 11.38 -3.41 -5.90
C CYS A 297 12.29 -2.17 -5.97
N TYR A 298 12.69 -1.73 -7.16
CA TYR A 298 13.58 -0.58 -7.38
C TYR A 298 12.87 0.70 -7.83
N VAL A 299 11.54 0.68 -7.94
CA VAL A 299 10.72 1.88 -8.28
C VAL A 299 10.02 2.49 -7.07
N TYR A 300 10.53 2.23 -5.87
CA TYR A 300 9.97 2.80 -4.66
C TYR A 300 10.42 4.27 -4.48
N PRO A 301 9.50 5.25 -4.51
CA PRO A 301 9.84 6.65 -4.74
C PRO A 301 10.64 7.31 -3.61
N ARG A 302 10.71 6.71 -2.41
CA ARG A 302 11.35 7.30 -1.23
C ARG A 302 12.75 6.76 -0.93
N ALA A 303 13.29 5.85 -1.74
CA ALA A 303 14.59 5.26 -1.50
C ALA A 303 15.38 5.08 -2.81
N THR A 304 16.69 5.29 -2.74
CA THR A 304 17.63 5.04 -3.85
C THR A 304 18.22 3.63 -3.81
N LYS A 305 17.45 2.66 -3.30
CA LYS A 305 17.84 1.27 -3.09
C LYS A 305 16.64 0.36 -3.28
N GLY A 306 16.88 -0.88 -3.69
CA GLY A 306 15.86 -1.93 -3.72
C GLY A 306 15.24 -2.12 -2.34
N VAL A 307 13.91 -2.10 -2.28
CA VAL A 307 13.15 -2.34 -1.05
C VAL A 307 12.85 -3.83 -0.85
N SER A 308 12.43 -4.23 0.34
CA SER A 308 12.43 -5.64 0.75
C SER A 308 11.35 -6.53 0.14
N TYR A 309 10.38 -5.94 -0.55
CA TYR A 309 9.32 -6.60 -1.29
C TYR A 309 8.78 -5.64 -2.35
N VAL A 310 7.89 -6.12 -3.21
CA VAL A 310 7.47 -5.41 -4.42
C VAL A 310 6.83 -4.05 -4.10
N ALA A 311 7.23 -2.99 -4.80
CA ALA A 311 6.85 -1.62 -4.44
C ALA A 311 5.32 -1.40 -4.37
N PRO A 312 4.47 -1.82 -5.33
CA PRO A 312 3.02 -1.69 -5.23
C PRO A 312 2.43 -2.14 -3.87
N ALA A 313 2.82 -3.32 -3.38
CA ALA A 313 2.37 -3.81 -2.08
C ALA A 313 2.90 -2.94 -0.93
N TYR A 314 4.16 -2.50 -1.03
CA TYR A 314 4.75 -1.58 -0.04
C TYR A 314 4.05 -0.20 -0.03
N LEU A 315 3.60 0.29 -1.18
CA LEU A 315 2.84 1.53 -1.28
C LEU A 315 1.48 1.42 -0.59
N ALA A 316 0.81 0.27 -0.68
CA ALA A 316 -0.41 -0.02 0.07
C ALA A 316 -0.15 -0.08 1.60
N ASP A 317 0.92 -0.75 2.04
CA ASP A 317 1.37 -0.78 3.44
C ASP A 317 1.62 0.65 3.99
N ARG A 318 2.27 1.52 3.20
CA ARG A 318 2.45 2.94 3.58
C ARG A 318 1.12 3.71 3.66
N LEU A 319 0.15 3.38 2.81
CA LEU A 319 -1.18 4.00 2.88
C LEU A 319 -1.94 3.53 4.13
N CYS A 320 -1.89 2.24 4.44
CA CYS A 320 -2.40 1.68 5.70
C CYS A 320 -1.78 2.38 6.93
N GLU A 321 -0.46 2.60 6.93
CA GLU A 321 0.20 3.37 7.99
C GLU A 321 -0.30 4.81 8.11
N ARG A 322 -0.59 5.49 6.99
CA ARG A 322 -1.22 6.81 7.02
C ARG A 322 -2.63 6.73 7.61
N GLY A 323 -3.40 5.70 7.30
CA GLY A 323 -4.69 5.46 7.93
C GLY A 323 -4.59 5.34 9.45
N ARG A 324 -3.57 4.63 9.96
CA ARG A 324 -3.32 4.54 11.42
C ARG A 324 -3.04 5.90 12.05
N VAL A 325 -2.40 6.81 11.30
CA VAL A 325 -2.16 8.18 11.78
C VAL A 325 -3.48 8.92 11.97
N TYR A 326 -4.43 8.79 11.04
CA TYR A 326 -5.76 9.40 11.20
C TYR A 326 -6.49 8.86 12.43
N MET A 327 -6.42 7.54 12.63
CA MET A 327 -7.03 6.84 13.75
C MET A 327 -6.34 7.07 15.11
N ARG A 328 -5.19 7.75 15.17
CA ARG A 328 -4.38 7.85 16.40
C ARG A 328 -5.08 8.61 17.53
N GLY A 329 -5.82 9.66 17.20
CA GLY A 329 -6.57 10.45 18.20
C GLY A 329 -7.79 9.71 18.75
N TRP A 330 -8.07 8.53 18.19
CA TRP A 330 -9.24 7.71 18.48
C TRP A 330 -8.83 6.44 19.25
N HIS A 331 -7.65 6.46 19.87
CA HIS A 331 -7.38 5.71 21.09
C HIS A 331 -8.01 6.50 22.25
N PRO A 332 -9.25 6.21 22.68
CA PRO A 332 -9.77 6.94 23.81
C PRO A 332 -9.01 6.54 25.09
N PRO A 333 -8.83 7.48 26.01
CA PRO A 333 -8.80 7.15 27.41
C PRO A 333 -10.17 6.55 27.77
N ASP A 334 -10.16 5.30 28.20
CA ASP A 334 -11.23 4.63 28.97
C ASP A 334 -12.63 4.41 28.35
N SER A 335 -12.99 4.95 27.18
CA SER A 335 -14.40 4.91 26.69
C SER A 335 -14.87 3.64 25.96
N PHE A 336 -14.06 2.58 25.84
CA PHE A 336 -14.47 1.30 25.22
C PHE A 336 -14.12 0.07 26.06
N LYS A 337 -14.18 0.18 27.40
CA LYS A 337 -13.98 -0.99 28.29
C LYS A 337 -15.12 -2.00 28.21
N ASP A 338 -16.28 -1.60 27.71
CA ASP A 338 -17.46 -2.45 27.62
C ASP A 338 -17.70 -2.90 26.18
N VAL A 339 -17.02 -3.98 25.78
CA VAL A 339 -17.69 -4.91 24.85
C VAL A 339 -19.00 -5.30 25.55
N PRO A 340 -20.17 -5.25 24.90
CA PRO A 340 -21.41 -5.70 25.52
C PRO A 340 -21.21 -7.11 26.09
N LYS A 341 -21.06 -7.21 27.43
CA LYS A 341 -21.13 -8.49 28.11
C LYS A 341 -22.61 -8.83 28.10
N PRO A 342 -23.05 -9.87 27.38
CA PRO A 342 -24.46 -10.19 27.33
C PRO A 342 -24.94 -10.41 28.76
N LYS A 343 -26.02 -9.72 29.14
CA LYS A 343 -26.60 -9.77 30.50
C LYS A 343 -27.00 -11.19 30.91
N ASN A 344 -27.10 -12.10 29.93
CA ASN A 344 -27.21 -13.55 30.11
C ASN A 344 -25.99 -14.24 29.46
N LYS A 345 -25.44 -15.27 30.11
CA LYS A 345 -24.21 -16.02 29.77
C LYS A 345 -24.22 -16.78 28.42
N ILE A 346 -24.88 -16.29 27.38
CA ILE A 346 -24.82 -16.87 26.04
C ILE A 346 -23.63 -16.22 25.31
N PRO A 347 -22.58 -16.98 24.95
CA PRO A 347 -21.49 -16.45 24.16
C PRO A 347 -22.02 -15.95 22.80
N LEU A 348 -21.68 -14.71 22.42
CA LEU A 348 -22.00 -14.20 21.08
C LEU A 348 -21.35 -15.11 20.02
N THR A 349 -22.08 -15.39 18.94
CA THR A 349 -21.53 -16.14 17.80
C THR A 349 -20.38 -15.35 17.16
N LYS A 350 -19.46 -16.04 16.46
CA LYS A 350 -18.36 -15.38 15.73
C LYS A 350 -18.89 -14.34 14.74
N ASP A 351 -20.01 -14.62 14.10
CA ASP A 351 -20.65 -13.72 13.13
C ASP A 351 -21.27 -12.50 13.81
N ALA A 352 -21.92 -12.65 14.98
CA ALA A 352 -22.44 -11.50 15.73
C ALA A 352 -21.32 -10.56 16.18
N VAL A 353 -20.17 -11.10 16.64
CA VAL A 353 -18.99 -10.30 16.99
C VAL A 353 -18.40 -9.61 15.76
N LYS A 354 -18.35 -10.30 14.61
CA LYS A 354 -17.88 -9.72 13.36
C LYS A 354 -18.77 -8.55 12.92
N ASN A 355 -20.08 -8.75 12.90
CA ASN A 355 -21.05 -7.71 12.50
C ASN A 355 -20.93 -6.47 13.41
N TRP A 356 -20.86 -6.67 14.73
CA TRP A 356 -20.64 -5.56 15.67
C TRP A 356 -19.34 -4.80 15.38
N LYS A 357 -18.24 -5.50 15.06
CA LYS A 357 -16.98 -4.85 14.65
C LYS A 357 -17.10 -4.10 13.33
N GLN A 358 -17.90 -4.60 12.38
CA GLN A 358 -18.16 -3.94 11.09
C GLN A 358 -18.97 -2.65 11.30
N GLU A 359 -20.02 -2.70 12.10
CA GLU A 359 -20.81 -1.53 12.50
C GLU A 359 -19.91 -0.47 13.14
N ARG A 360 -19.05 -0.89 14.07
CA ARG A 360 -18.10 0.02 14.71
C ARG A 360 -17.12 0.64 13.70
N ALA A 361 -16.58 -0.15 12.78
CA ALA A 361 -15.72 0.36 11.72
C ALA A 361 -16.45 1.36 10.81
N ALA A 362 -17.73 1.13 10.51
CA ALA A 362 -18.56 2.01 9.69
C ALA A 362 -18.89 3.33 10.41
N GLU A 363 -19.27 3.30 11.69
CA GLU A 363 -19.45 4.50 12.51
C GLU A 363 -18.18 5.35 12.54
N LEU A 364 -17.04 4.68 12.79
CA LEU A 364 -15.74 5.34 12.81
C LEU A 364 -15.41 5.96 11.44
N ALA A 365 -15.71 5.27 10.34
CA ALA A 365 -15.46 5.80 9.01
C ALA A 365 -16.21 7.13 8.77
N LYS A 366 -17.44 7.26 9.27
CA LYS A 366 -18.24 8.50 9.13
C LYS A 366 -17.62 9.70 9.85
N GLN A 367 -17.19 9.53 11.10
CA GLN A 367 -16.57 10.64 11.84
C GLN A 367 -15.18 11.00 11.29
N THR A 368 -14.45 10.06 10.66
CA THR A 368 -13.17 10.39 10.00
C THR A 368 -13.35 11.22 8.73
N ARG A 369 -14.54 11.23 8.14
CA ARG A 369 -14.89 11.97 6.93
C ARG A 369 -15.53 13.33 7.21
N ASN A 370 -15.82 13.64 8.47
CA ASN A 370 -16.61 14.81 8.87
C ASN A 370 -18.04 14.78 8.28
N ASP A 371 -18.67 13.60 8.23
CA ASP A 371 -20.03 13.40 7.67
C ASP A 371 -21.14 14.12 8.48
N ASP A 372 -20.84 14.63 9.68
CA ASP A 372 -21.78 15.38 10.54
C ASP A 372 -21.95 16.86 10.10
N ASN A 373 -21.31 17.29 9.01
CA ASN A 373 -21.61 18.54 8.33
C ASN A 373 -22.23 18.28 6.94
N PRO A 374 -23.54 17.98 6.86
CA PRO A 374 -24.23 17.71 5.60
C PRO A 374 -24.40 18.96 4.71
N ALA A 375 -23.93 20.14 5.12
CA ALA A 375 -24.27 21.41 4.49
C ALA A 375 -23.17 22.05 3.62
N ASP A 376 -21.93 21.57 3.57
CA ASP A 376 -20.84 22.37 2.95
C ASP A 376 -19.75 21.62 2.15
N TRP A 377 -20.05 20.44 1.59
CA TRP A 377 -19.12 19.74 0.67
C TRP A 377 -19.74 19.43 -0.70
N ASP A 378 -20.67 20.27 -1.17
CA ASP A 378 -21.03 20.38 -2.58
C ASP A 378 -19.98 21.23 -3.31
N TRP A 379 -18.85 20.63 -3.69
CA TRP A 379 -17.88 21.31 -4.57
C TRP A 379 -18.36 21.26 -6.01
N GLY A 380 -19.29 22.15 -6.32
CA GLY A 380 -19.61 22.58 -7.67
C GLY A 380 -18.40 23.26 -8.33
N HIS A 381 -17.73 22.53 -9.21
CA HIS A 381 -17.15 23.11 -10.42
C HIS A 381 -17.62 22.26 -11.61
N SER A 382 -18.71 22.71 -12.23
CA SER A 382 -19.27 22.21 -13.49
C SER A 382 -19.37 20.68 -13.61
N GLY A 383 -20.47 20.15 -13.10
CA GLY A 383 -20.91 18.80 -13.39
C GLY A 383 -21.39 18.14 -12.11
N LYS A 384 -22.72 18.11 -11.95
CA LYS A 384 -23.51 17.26 -11.04
C LYS A 384 -22.69 16.08 -10.52
N ALA A 385 -22.77 15.77 -9.23
CA ALA A 385 -22.37 14.46 -8.71
C ALA A 385 -22.85 13.39 -9.71
N ASN A 386 -21.93 12.88 -10.54
CA ASN A 386 -22.31 12.06 -11.67
C ASN A 386 -22.70 10.70 -11.09
N HIS A 387 -24.00 10.57 -10.82
CA HIS A 387 -24.71 9.34 -10.52
C HIS A 387 -24.63 8.81 -9.08
N GLY A 388 -24.70 9.68 -8.05
CA GLY A 388 -24.99 9.22 -6.68
C GLY A 388 -23.92 8.33 -6.02
N ILE A 389 -22.68 8.38 -6.50
CA ILE A 389 -21.58 7.58 -5.91
C ILE A 389 -21.00 8.33 -4.72
N ILE A 390 -21.25 7.80 -3.52
CA ILE A 390 -20.70 8.31 -2.26
C ILE A 390 -19.18 8.11 -2.26
N ARG A 391 -18.41 9.20 -2.13
CA ARG A 391 -16.96 9.13 -2.00
C ARG A 391 -16.58 8.47 -0.67
N ARG A 392 -15.71 7.46 -0.72
CA ARG A 392 -15.37 6.64 0.47
C ARG A 392 -13.94 6.80 0.97
N ASN A 393 -13.07 7.52 0.27
CA ASN A 393 -11.76 7.86 0.79
C ASN A 393 -11.87 8.93 1.88
N PRO A 394 -11.08 8.85 2.97
CA PRO A 394 -11.22 9.78 4.09
C PRO A 394 -10.55 11.14 3.84
N TRP A 395 -9.60 11.25 2.92
CA TRP A 395 -8.88 12.50 2.64
C TRP A 395 -9.67 13.43 1.71
N HIS A 396 -9.24 14.67 1.53
CA HIS A 396 -9.86 15.66 0.63
C HIS A 396 -9.66 15.31 -0.87
N PRO A 397 -10.64 15.54 -1.77
CA PRO A 397 -10.57 15.18 -3.20
C PRO A 397 -9.33 15.70 -3.96
N ASN A 398 -8.82 16.88 -3.62
CA ASN A 398 -7.57 17.43 -4.21
C ASN A 398 -6.36 16.47 -4.14
N LEU A 399 -6.39 15.50 -3.23
CA LEU A 399 -5.32 14.54 -3.05
C LEU A 399 -5.52 13.22 -3.81
N ASP A 400 -6.68 13.00 -4.45
CA ASP A 400 -7.09 11.71 -5.04
C ASP A 400 -6.14 11.18 -6.12
N HIS A 401 -5.49 12.07 -6.87
CA HIS A 401 -4.57 11.68 -7.95
C HIS A 401 -3.09 11.69 -7.54
N THR A 402 -2.80 11.87 -6.26
CA THR A 402 -1.44 12.03 -5.75
C THR A 402 -1.12 10.97 -4.71
N MET A 403 0.17 10.66 -4.57
CA MET A 403 0.66 9.78 -3.51
C MET A 403 1.07 10.55 -2.25
N PHE A 404 0.18 11.43 -1.78
CA PHE A 404 0.43 12.34 -0.65
C PHE A 404 0.75 11.62 0.69
N TRP A 405 0.42 10.33 0.81
CA TRP A 405 0.74 9.53 1.99
C TRP A 405 2.22 9.18 2.14
N MET A 406 3.00 9.32 1.06
CA MET A 406 4.42 8.98 1.01
C MET A 406 5.32 9.90 1.84
#